data_AF-A0A4Z0P1U1-F1
#
_entry.id   AF-A0A4Z0P1U1-F1
#
_cell.length_a   1.000
_cell.length_b   1.000
_cell.length_c   1.000
_cell.angle_alpha   90.00
_cell.angle_beta   90.00
_cell.angle_gamma   90.00
#
_symmetry.space_group_name_H-M   'P 1'
#
loop_
_entity.id
_entity.type
_entity.pdbx_description
1 polymer ?
#
loop_
_entity_poly.entity_id
_entity_poly.type
_entity_poly.pdbx_seq_one_letter_code
_entity_poly.pdbx_strand_id
1 'polypeptide(L)'
;MTDLNNYILLRVQLDEGKTTDRLKQLVLEIEKSREAQKTLNQARKVGELTDEQYAAQNVKLQQQLKTQRTEQRALVKNLDLYRTASQGVADSYQAQQAQLSLAQRQYQQLAGSANNSTEETQALAKVIDELRGTLKTTDAGMGLFVRNVGNYGGAIEPLIAEMKRLEVQQQN
;
A
#
# COMPACT_ATOMS: atom_id res chain seq x y z
N MET A 1 -10.50 -22.97 12.90
CA MET A 1 -9.93 -22.47 11.64
C MET A 1 -8.95 -21.38 12.01
N THR A 2 -7.65 -21.63 11.85
CA THR A 2 -6.59 -20.65 12.11
C THR A 2 -6.74 -19.51 11.12
N ASP A 3 -7.09 -18.33 11.62
CA ASP A 3 -7.42 -17.13 10.84
C ASP A 3 -6.38 -16.84 9.76
N LEU A 4 -6.83 -16.79 8.50
CA LEU A 4 -6.06 -16.23 7.38
C LEU A 4 -5.61 -14.78 7.68
N ASN A 5 -6.42 -14.05 8.45
CA ASN A 5 -6.07 -12.74 9.00
C ASN A 5 -4.81 -12.79 9.87
N ASN A 6 -4.67 -13.81 10.73
CA ASN A 6 -3.46 -14.02 11.50
C ASN A 6 -2.26 -14.36 10.61
N TYR A 7 -2.43 -15.15 9.55
CA TYR A 7 -1.32 -15.54 8.66
C TYR A 7 -0.79 -14.36 7.83
N ILE A 8 -1.67 -13.46 7.38
CA ILE A 8 -1.28 -12.24 6.66
C ILE A 8 -0.68 -11.19 7.61
N LEU A 9 -1.22 -11.04 8.83
CA LEU A 9 -0.56 -10.26 9.89
C LEU A 9 0.81 -10.84 10.28
N LEU A 10 1.00 -12.16 10.28
CA LEU A 10 2.28 -12.83 10.53
C LEU A 10 3.31 -12.59 9.40
N ARG A 11 2.88 -12.58 8.14
CA ARG A 11 3.75 -12.22 7.00
C ARG A 11 4.07 -10.73 6.95
N VAL A 12 3.15 -9.89 7.40
CA VAL A 12 3.36 -8.46 7.64
C VAL A 12 4.36 -8.22 8.79
N GLN A 13 4.34 -9.05 9.84
CA GLN A 13 5.38 -9.11 10.88
C GLN A 13 6.76 -9.49 10.30
N LEU A 14 6.78 -10.26 9.22
CA LEU A 14 7.98 -10.78 8.56
C LEU A 14 8.66 -9.79 7.61
N ASP A 15 8.62 -8.47 7.85
CA ASP A 15 9.57 -7.55 7.19
C ASP A 15 9.81 -6.20 7.89
N GLU A 16 9.43 -6.02 9.16
CA GLU A 16 9.76 -4.79 9.91
C GLU A 16 11.28 -4.59 10.00
N GLY A 17 12.03 -5.68 10.23
CA GLY A 17 13.49 -5.67 10.27
C GLY A 17 14.10 -5.21 8.94
N LYS A 18 13.71 -5.83 7.81
CA LYS A 18 14.25 -5.44 6.49
C LYS A 18 13.79 -4.04 6.09
N THR A 19 12.57 -3.64 6.43
CA THR A 19 12.06 -2.27 6.19
C THR A 19 12.88 -1.24 6.95
N THR A 20 13.19 -1.53 8.22
CA THR A 20 14.03 -0.67 9.07
C THR A 20 15.46 -0.58 8.55
N ASP A 21 16.04 -1.70 8.12
CA ASP A 21 17.38 -1.73 7.55
C ASP A 21 17.46 -1.03 6.19
N ARG A 22 16.45 -1.19 5.33
CA ARG A 22 16.34 -0.42 4.09
C ARG A 22 16.23 1.07 4.37
N LEU A 23 15.46 1.48 5.38
CA LEU A 23 15.39 2.88 5.80
C LEU A 23 16.76 3.43 6.24
N LYS A 24 17.53 2.66 7.02
CA LYS A 24 18.91 3.05 7.40
C LYS A 24 19.80 3.21 6.18
N GLN A 25 19.77 2.25 5.25
CA GLN A 25 20.53 2.33 4.00
C GLN A 25 20.13 3.56 3.19
N LEU A 26 18.84 3.83 3.05
CA LEU A 26 18.31 4.94 2.27
C LEU A 26 18.68 6.30 2.86
N VAL A 27 18.75 6.41 4.19
CA VAL A 27 19.30 7.62 4.86
C VAL A 27 20.76 7.84 4.45
N LEU A 28 21.59 6.79 4.49
CA LEU A 28 22.99 6.89 4.06
C LEU A 28 23.12 7.23 2.56
N GLU A 29 22.28 6.65 1.71
CA GLU A 29 22.23 6.96 0.28
C GLU A 29 21.83 8.43 0.01
N ILE A 30 20.85 8.95 0.74
CA ILE A 30 20.43 10.36 0.64
C ILE A 30 21.55 11.31 1.07
N GLU A 31 22.25 11.00 2.17
CA GLU A 31 23.39 11.81 2.61
C GLU A 31 24.53 11.79 1.58
N LYS A 32 24.87 10.62 1.04
CA LYS A 32 25.84 10.52 -0.07
C LYS A 32 25.42 11.34 -1.29
N SER A 33 24.14 11.31 -1.66
CA SER A 33 23.63 12.11 -2.78
C SER A 33 23.65 13.62 -2.48
N ARG A 34 23.46 14.03 -1.22
CA ARG A 34 23.63 15.43 -0.79
C ARG A 34 25.08 15.89 -0.84
N GLU A 35 26.00 15.03 -0.40
CA GLU A 35 27.44 15.30 -0.50
C GLU A 35 27.88 15.42 -1.95
N ALA A 36 27.46 14.48 -2.81
CA ALA A 36 27.72 14.56 -4.25
C ALA A 36 27.19 15.87 -4.87
N GLN A 37 26.04 16.37 -4.39
CA GLN A 37 25.46 17.63 -4.86
C GLN A 37 26.31 18.82 -4.42
N LYS A 38 26.81 18.80 -3.18
CA LYS A 38 27.71 19.82 -2.65
C LYS A 38 29.02 19.86 -3.45
N THR A 39 29.61 18.69 -3.71
CA THR A 39 30.83 18.56 -4.51
C THR A 39 30.61 19.05 -5.94
N LEU A 40 29.50 18.66 -6.58
CA LEU A 40 29.14 19.12 -7.91
C LEU A 40 29.00 20.65 -7.99
N ASN A 41 28.36 21.26 -6.98
CA ASN A 41 28.23 22.70 -6.87
C ASN A 41 29.58 23.40 -6.65
N GLN A 42 30.48 22.78 -5.89
CA GLN A 42 31.84 23.32 -5.67
C GLN A 42 32.66 23.26 -6.94
N ALA A 43 32.69 22.11 -7.62
CA ALA A 43 33.44 21.92 -8.87
C ALA A 43 32.98 22.88 -9.98
N ARG A 44 31.67 23.18 -10.07
CA ARG A 44 31.18 24.25 -10.95
C ARG A 44 31.73 25.63 -10.55
N LYS A 45 31.73 25.96 -9.25
CA LYS A 45 32.22 27.27 -8.76
C LYS A 45 33.72 27.48 -9.02
N VAL A 46 34.52 26.42 -8.94
CA VAL A 46 35.96 26.48 -9.23
C VAL A 46 36.28 26.32 -10.73
N GLY A 47 35.27 26.19 -11.59
CA GLY A 47 35.44 26.11 -13.05
C GLY A 47 35.92 24.76 -13.56
N GLU A 48 35.90 23.71 -12.74
CA GLU A 48 36.31 22.33 -13.11
C GLU A 48 35.26 21.62 -13.98
N LEU A 49 34.06 22.20 -14.11
CA LEU A 49 32.92 21.63 -14.83
C LEU A 49 32.31 22.67 -15.76
N THR A 50 32.03 22.27 -17.00
CA THR A 50 31.24 23.11 -17.92
C THR A 50 29.78 23.19 -17.46
N ASP A 51 29.08 24.25 -17.83
CA ASP A 51 27.66 24.42 -17.46
C ASP A 51 26.77 23.27 -17.98
N GLU A 52 27.07 22.73 -19.16
CA GLU A 52 26.37 21.59 -19.75
C GLU A 52 26.59 20.30 -18.94
N GLN A 53 27.84 20.02 -18.55
CA GLN A 53 28.18 18.86 -17.72
C GLN A 53 27.55 18.97 -16.33
N TYR A 54 27.57 20.17 -15.74
CA TYR A 54 26.91 20.46 -14.48
C TYR A 54 25.40 20.25 -14.57
N ALA A 55 24.74 20.78 -15.61
CA ALA A 55 23.30 20.65 -15.79
C ALA A 55 22.87 19.18 -15.89
N ALA A 56 23.57 18.38 -16.70
CA ALA A 56 23.29 16.96 -16.87
C ALA A 56 23.44 16.18 -15.55
N GLN A 57 24.55 16.40 -14.82
CA GLN A 57 24.81 15.73 -13.55
C GLN A 57 23.82 16.16 -12.45
N ASN A 58 23.47 17.45 -12.40
CA ASN A 58 22.54 17.98 -11.42
C ASN A 58 21.12 17.44 -11.64
N VAL A 59 20.65 17.34 -12.89
CA VAL A 59 19.34 16.73 -13.20
C VAL A 59 19.30 15.27 -12.75
N LYS A 60 20.34 14.49 -13.07
CA LYS A 60 20.43 13.08 -12.65
C LYS A 60 20.39 12.95 -11.13
N LEU A 61 21.15 13.78 -10.43
CA LEU A 61 21.25 13.74 -8.98
C LEU A 61 19.96 14.20 -8.28
N GLN A 62 19.30 15.23 -8.81
CA GLN A 62 17.98 15.67 -8.35
C GLN A 62 16.93 14.57 -8.52
N GLN A 63 16.95 13.87 -9.66
CA GLN A 63 16.04 12.75 -9.89
C GLN A 63 16.31 11.61 -8.91
N GLN A 64 17.58 11.27 -8.65
CA GLN A 64 17.95 10.27 -7.65
C GLN A 64 17.45 10.65 -6.25
N LEU A 65 17.71 11.89 -5.80
CA LEU A 65 17.25 12.40 -4.51
C LEU A 65 15.72 12.38 -4.40
N LYS A 66 15.01 12.71 -5.48
CA LYS A 66 13.54 12.65 -5.53
C LYS A 66 13.04 11.23 -5.35
N THR A 67 13.64 10.26 -6.06
CA THR A 67 13.30 8.84 -5.94
C THR A 67 13.57 8.33 -4.54
N GLN A 68 14.76 8.58 -3.99
CA GLN A 68 15.14 8.15 -2.64
C GLN A 68 14.21 8.72 -1.56
N ARG A 69 13.87 10.01 -1.63
CA ARG A 69 12.93 10.64 -0.69
C ARG A 69 11.52 10.07 -0.80
N THR A 70 11.09 9.73 -2.03
CA THR A 70 9.78 9.12 -2.26
C THR A 70 9.73 7.72 -1.65
N GLU A 71 10.77 6.92 -1.85
CA GLU A 71 10.93 5.61 -1.23
C GLU A 71 10.95 5.72 0.31
N GLN A 72 11.70 6.67 0.86
CA GLN A 72 11.81 6.89 2.30
C GLN A 72 10.45 7.19 2.93
N ARG A 73 9.67 8.11 2.32
CA ARG A 73 8.32 8.46 2.78
C ARG A 73 7.37 7.27 2.71
N ALA A 74 7.47 6.47 1.65
CA ALA A 74 6.64 5.28 1.49
C ALA A 74 6.93 4.25 2.60
N LEU A 75 8.22 3.97 2.88
CA LEU A 75 8.65 3.04 3.91
C LEU A 75 8.27 3.51 5.32
N VAL A 76 8.47 4.80 5.65
CA VAL A 76 8.04 5.36 6.94
C VAL A 76 6.53 5.21 7.11
N LYS A 77 5.74 5.52 6.07
CA LYS A 77 4.29 5.38 6.13
C LYS A 77 3.86 3.91 6.28
N ASN A 78 4.56 2.97 5.65
CA ASN A 78 4.27 1.54 5.84
C ASN A 78 4.53 1.10 7.28
N LEU A 79 5.65 1.55 7.86
CA LEU A 79 6.03 1.22 9.22
C LEU A 79 5.07 1.80 10.27
N ASP A 80 4.60 3.03 10.06
CA ASP A 80 3.59 3.67 10.91
C ASP A 80 2.24 2.93 10.85
N LEU A 81 1.79 2.57 9.64
CA LEU A 81 0.59 1.76 9.44
C LEU A 81 0.74 0.39 10.12
N TYR A 82 1.90 -0.25 9.98
CA TYR A 82 2.19 -1.52 10.62
C TYR A 82 2.13 -1.42 12.14
N ARG A 83 2.78 -0.41 12.74
CA ARG A 83 2.74 -0.17 14.19
C ARG A 83 1.31 0.07 14.67
N THR A 84 0.55 0.88 13.96
CA THR A 84 -0.86 1.13 14.28
C THR A 84 -1.70 -0.16 14.19
N ALA A 85 -1.46 -0.99 13.18
CA ALA A 85 -2.16 -2.25 12.97
C ALA A 85 -1.80 -3.35 13.99
N SER A 86 -0.57 -3.35 14.50
CA SER A 86 0.00 -4.40 15.37
C SER A 86 -0.03 -4.05 16.86
N GLN A 87 0.09 -2.77 17.21
CA GLN A 87 0.15 -2.27 18.58
C GLN A 87 -1.14 -1.57 19.03
N GLY A 88 -2.06 -1.31 18.09
CA GLY A 88 -3.38 -0.80 18.42
C GLY A 88 -4.21 -1.83 19.19
N VAL A 89 -5.29 -1.37 19.82
CA VAL A 89 -6.32 -2.28 20.34
C VAL A 89 -6.81 -3.09 19.13
N ALA A 90 -6.57 -4.40 19.16
CA ALA A 90 -7.08 -5.33 18.17
C ALA A 90 -8.59 -5.09 18.05
N ASP A 91 -9.06 -4.85 16.82
CA ASP A 91 -10.44 -4.48 16.48
C ASP A 91 -10.85 -3.01 16.62
N SER A 92 -9.94 -2.11 17.00
CA SER A 92 -10.22 -0.67 16.84
C SER A 92 -10.35 -0.30 15.36
N TYR A 93 -11.28 0.61 15.06
CA TYR A 93 -11.49 1.15 13.71
C TYR A 93 -10.18 1.63 13.06
N GLN A 94 -9.34 2.32 13.84
CA GLN A 94 -8.04 2.82 13.40
C GLN A 94 -7.07 1.67 13.05
N ALA A 95 -7.03 0.59 13.84
CA ALA A 95 -6.21 -0.57 13.55
C ALA A 95 -6.68 -1.28 12.27
N GLN A 96 -8.00 -1.47 12.10
CA GLN A 96 -8.59 -2.09 10.91
C GLN A 96 -8.34 -1.25 9.64
N GLN A 97 -8.44 0.08 9.74
CA GLN A 97 -8.12 1.00 8.63
C GLN A 97 -6.63 0.93 8.26
N ALA A 98 -5.75 0.80 9.26
CA ALA A 98 -4.32 0.65 9.03
C ALA A 98 -3.98 -0.68 8.36
N GLN A 99 -4.61 -1.78 8.81
CA GLN A 99 -4.49 -3.10 8.19
C GLN A 99 -4.97 -3.08 6.73
N LEU A 100 -6.12 -2.46 6.45
CA LEU A 100 -6.66 -2.34 5.09
C LEU A 100 -5.68 -1.59 4.18
N SER A 101 -5.14 -0.48 4.66
CA SER A 101 -4.18 0.35 3.92
C SER A 101 -2.89 -0.43 3.60
N LEU A 102 -2.44 -1.27 4.52
CA LEU A 102 -1.25 -2.09 4.33
C LEU A 102 -1.50 -3.23 3.33
N ALA A 103 -2.62 -3.95 3.48
CA ALA A 103 -3.01 -5.03 2.58
C ALA A 103 -3.18 -4.53 1.13
N GLN A 104 -3.80 -3.36 0.93
CA GLN A 104 -3.94 -2.76 -0.40
C GLN A 104 -2.60 -2.44 -1.06
N ARG A 105 -1.61 -1.97 -0.29
CA ARG A 105 -0.27 -1.68 -0.83
C ARG A 105 0.47 -2.94 -1.23
N GLN A 106 0.41 -3.98 -0.39
CA GLN A 106 1.01 -5.27 -0.69
C GLN A 106 0.36 -5.90 -1.92
N TYR A 107 -0.97 -5.83 -2.01
CA TYR A 107 -1.71 -6.28 -3.18
C TYR A 107 -1.26 -5.53 -4.44
N GLN A 108 -1.13 -4.20 -4.41
CA GLN A 108 -0.65 -3.42 -5.55
C GLN A 108 0.78 -3.76 -5.96
N GLN A 109 1.67 -4.03 -5.00
CA GLN A 109 3.04 -4.46 -5.28
C GLN A 109 3.08 -5.83 -5.97
N LEU A 110 2.25 -6.78 -5.51
CA LEU A 110 2.20 -8.12 -6.07
C LEU A 110 1.44 -8.18 -7.39
N ALA A 111 0.30 -7.49 -7.52
CA ALA A 111 -0.52 -7.43 -8.73
C ALA A 111 0.08 -6.57 -9.86
N GLY A 112 1.13 -5.79 -9.57
CA GLY A 112 1.95 -5.12 -10.58
C GLY A 112 3.16 -5.95 -11.03
N SER A 113 3.38 -7.12 -10.43
CA SER A 113 4.49 -8.02 -10.80
C SER A 113 4.09 -8.92 -11.97
N ALA A 114 4.97 -9.80 -12.47
CA ALA A 114 4.58 -10.79 -13.48
C ALA A 114 3.70 -11.92 -12.90
N ASN A 115 3.53 -11.96 -11.58
CA ASN A 115 2.97 -13.07 -10.80
C ASN A 115 1.61 -12.73 -10.15
N ASN A 116 0.74 -12.06 -10.89
CA ASN A 116 -0.52 -11.47 -10.40
C ASN A 116 -1.59 -12.50 -9.99
N SER A 117 -1.31 -13.79 -10.17
CA SER A 117 -2.20 -14.91 -9.88
C SER A 117 -1.65 -15.85 -8.81
N THR A 118 -0.74 -15.39 -7.96
CA THR A 118 -0.27 -16.18 -6.81
C THR A 118 -1.39 -16.32 -5.78
N GLU A 119 -1.38 -17.45 -5.07
CA GLU A 119 -2.26 -17.72 -3.91
C GLU A 119 -2.22 -16.55 -2.90
N GLU A 120 -1.06 -15.91 -2.78
CA GLU A 120 -0.80 -14.75 -1.93
C GLU A 120 -1.58 -13.51 -2.35
N THR A 121 -1.67 -13.25 -3.66
CA THR A 121 -2.44 -12.12 -4.22
C THR A 121 -3.94 -12.34 -3.99
N GLN A 122 -4.43 -13.57 -4.16
CA GLN A 122 -5.82 -13.93 -3.87
C GLN A 122 -6.14 -13.86 -2.37
N ALA A 123 -5.22 -14.30 -1.52
CA ALA A 123 -5.37 -14.20 -0.06
C ALA A 123 -5.45 -12.74 0.39
N LEU A 124 -4.62 -11.85 -0.17
CA LEU A 124 -4.67 -10.42 0.10
C LEU A 124 -5.98 -9.78 -0.37
N ALA A 125 -6.51 -10.17 -1.54
CA ALA A 125 -7.80 -9.69 -2.01
C ALA A 125 -8.92 -10.01 -1.02
N LYS A 126 -8.96 -11.26 -0.51
CA LYS A 126 -9.95 -11.68 0.50
C LYS A 126 -9.85 -10.84 1.78
N VAL A 127 -8.63 -10.63 2.30
CA VAL A 127 -8.44 -9.80 3.50
C VAL A 127 -8.86 -8.36 3.28
N ILE A 128 -8.60 -7.79 2.10
CA ILE A 128 -9.07 -6.45 1.75
C ILE A 128 -10.59 -6.37 1.79
N ASP A 129 -11.29 -7.37 1.26
CA ASP A 129 -12.75 -7.39 1.22
C ASP A 129 -13.36 -7.62 2.61
N GLU A 130 -12.78 -8.50 3.43
CA GLU A 130 -13.17 -8.70 4.83
C GLU A 130 -13.03 -7.40 5.64
N LEU A 131 -11.87 -6.76 5.59
CA LEU A 131 -11.62 -5.50 6.31
C LEU A 131 -12.57 -4.39 5.84
N ARG A 132 -12.86 -4.29 4.54
CA ARG A 132 -13.86 -3.35 4.01
C ARG A 132 -15.26 -3.65 4.55
N GLY A 133 -15.64 -4.92 4.66
CA GLY A 133 -16.91 -5.33 5.25
C GLY A 133 -17.06 -4.91 6.71
N THR A 134 -16.03 -5.16 7.51
CA THR A 134 -16.00 -4.79 8.94
C THR A 134 -16.02 -3.27 9.13
N LEU A 135 -15.21 -2.53 8.37
CA LEU A 135 -15.18 -1.07 8.41
C LEU A 135 -16.53 -0.47 7.97
N LYS A 136 -17.15 -1.00 6.91
CA LYS A 136 -18.48 -0.58 6.46
C LYS A 136 -19.56 -0.80 7.53
N THR A 137 -19.50 -1.92 8.25
CA THR A 137 -20.44 -2.22 9.33
C THR A 137 -20.27 -1.25 10.49
N THR A 138 -19.02 -0.94 10.83
CA THR A 138 -18.68 0.05 11.87
C THR A 138 -19.11 1.46 11.47
N ASP A 139 -18.83 1.87 10.23
CA ASP A 139 -19.24 3.15 9.64
C ASP A 139 -20.78 3.30 9.66
N ALA A 140 -21.51 2.24 9.31
CA ALA A 140 -22.98 2.22 9.38
C ALA A 140 -23.49 2.38 10.83
N GLY A 141 -22.84 1.73 11.80
CA GLY A 141 -23.12 1.92 13.23
C GLY A 141 -22.84 3.33 13.73
N MET A 142 -21.90 4.05 13.08
CA MET A 142 -21.57 5.44 13.37
C MET A 142 -22.40 6.46 12.55
N GLY A 143 -23.31 6.00 11.68
CA GLY A 143 -24.10 6.87 10.80
C GLY A 143 -23.31 7.49 9.64
N LEU A 144 -22.10 6.99 9.37
CA LEU A 144 -21.24 7.44 8.27
C LEU A 144 -21.49 6.55 7.05
N PHE A 145 -22.26 7.03 6.07
CA PHE A 145 -22.51 6.27 4.84
C PHE A 145 -21.66 6.84 3.68
N VAL A 146 -20.42 6.37 3.55
CA VAL A 146 -19.62 6.66 2.34
C VAL A 146 -20.13 5.79 1.18
N ARG A 147 -20.44 6.41 0.03
CA ARG A 147 -21.01 5.74 -1.15
C ARG A 147 -20.05 4.69 -1.70
N ASN A 148 -20.42 3.42 -1.59
CA ASN A 148 -19.64 2.31 -2.12
C ASN A 148 -20.24 1.86 -3.47
N VAL A 149 -19.77 2.46 -4.56
CA VAL A 149 -20.32 2.26 -5.92
C VAL A 149 -19.92 0.94 -6.60
N GLY A 150 -19.10 0.09 -5.94
CA GLY A 150 -18.49 -1.08 -6.58
C GLY A 150 -19.03 -2.46 -6.18
N ASN A 151 -19.86 -2.58 -5.14
CA ASN A 151 -20.25 -3.87 -4.57
C ASN A 151 -21.75 -4.16 -4.63
N TYR A 152 -22.41 -3.83 -5.74
CA TYR A 152 -23.82 -4.18 -5.97
C TYR A 152 -24.01 -5.58 -6.58
N GLY A 153 -22.96 -6.18 -7.17
CA GLY A 153 -23.05 -7.49 -7.83
C GLY A 153 -23.61 -8.59 -6.92
N GLY A 154 -23.03 -8.76 -5.73
CA GLY A 154 -23.49 -9.78 -4.77
C GLY A 154 -24.83 -9.48 -4.09
N ALA A 155 -25.29 -8.23 -4.10
CA ALA A 155 -26.60 -7.85 -3.55
C ALA A 155 -27.75 -8.08 -4.56
N ILE A 156 -27.44 -8.07 -5.86
CA ILE A 156 -28.42 -8.23 -6.94
C ILE A 156 -28.56 -9.70 -7.35
N GLU A 157 -27.53 -10.54 -7.16
CA GLU A 157 -27.58 -11.99 -7.42
C GLU A 157 -28.79 -12.73 -6.81
N PRO A 158 -29.14 -12.56 -5.51
CA PRO A 158 -30.32 -13.21 -4.94
C PRO A 158 -31.63 -12.71 -5.58
N LEU A 159 -31.69 -11.43 -5.95
CA LEU A 159 -32.85 -10.83 -6.62
C LEU A 159 -33.04 -11.39 -8.04
N ILE A 160 -31.94 -11.60 -8.78
CA ILE A 160 -31.95 -12.22 -10.12
C ILE A 160 -32.39 -13.68 -10.03
N ALA A 161 -31.94 -14.41 -9.00
CA ALA A 161 -32.33 -15.81 -8.79
C ALA A 161 -33.84 -15.93 -8.50
N GLU A 162 -34.40 -15.00 -7.74
CA GLU A 162 -35.82 -14.94 -7.42
C GLU A 162 -36.68 -14.56 -8.64
N MET A 163 -36.24 -13.59 -9.44
CA MET A 163 -36.90 -13.23 -10.71
C MET A 163 -36.97 -14.41 -11.68
N LYS A 164 -35.87 -15.16 -11.86
CA LYS A 164 -35.87 -16.36 -12.72
C LYS A 164 -36.82 -17.44 -12.23
N ARG A 165 -36.98 -17.59 -10.91
CA ARG A 165 -37.96 -18.52 -10.32
C ARG A 165 -39.40 -18.11 -10.64
N LEU A 166 -39.69 -16.82 -10.57
CA LEU A 166 -41.03 -16.29 -10.85
C LEU A 166 -41.39 -16.39 -12.34
N GLU A 167 -40.44 -16.18 -13.25
CA GLU A 167 -40.67 -16.40 -14.69
C GLU A 167 -41.04 -17.85 -15.02
N VAL A 168 -40.36 -18.82 -14.39
CA VAL A 168 -40.66 -20.26 -14.58
C VAL A 168 -42.04 -20.62 -14.01
N GLN A 169 -42.51 -19.94 -12.95
CA GLN A 169 -43.86 -20.14 -12.41
C GLN A 169 -44.97 -19.53 -13.26
N GLN A 170 -44.69 -18.51 -14.07
CA GLN A 170 -45.67 -17.89 -14.96
C GLN A 170 -45.78 -18.57 -16.33
N GLN A 171 -44.84 -19.47 -16.66
CA GLN A 171 -44.83 -20.23 -17.92
C GLN A 171 -45.45 -21.63 -17.82
N ASN A 172 -45.90 -22.04 -16.63
CA ASN A 172 -46.73 -23.23 -16.38
C ASN A 172 -48.16 -22.82 -16.05
#